data_AF-A0A2D5IIZ1-F1
#
_entry.id   AF-A0A2D5IIZ1-F1
#
_cell.length_a   1.000
_cell.length_b   1.000
_cell.length_c   1.000
_cell.angle_alpha   90.00
_cell.angle_beta   90.00
_cell.angle_gamma   90.00
#
_symmetry.space_group_name_H-M   'P 1'
#
loop_
_entity.id
_entity.type
_entity.pdbx_description
1 polymer ?
#
loop_
_entity_poly.entity_id
_entity_poly.type
_entity_poly.pdbx_seq_one_letter_code
_entity_poly.pdbx_strand_id
1 'polypeptide(L)' 'AYGAAYTLQEMLTVKSDDVAGRTKVYESIVKGEDNFEAGVPESFNVLVKEVRGLGLNMELLDAEEGE' A
#
# COMPACT_ATOMS: atom_id res chain seq x y z
N ALA A 1 -22.04 -7.55 0.74
CA ALA A 1 -20.93 -6.58 0.58
C ALA A 1 -20.59 -6.50 -0.91
N TYR A 2 -20.40 -5.29 -1.47
CA TYR A 2 -20.43 -4.99 -2.91
C TYR A 2 -19.24 -5.52 -3.76
N GLY A 3 -18.36 -6.39 -3.23
CA GLY A 3 -17.24 -6.97 -4.00
C GLY A 3 -16.23 -5.95 -4.54
N ALA A 4 -16.24 -4.70 -4.02
CA ALA A 4 -15.44 -3.59 -4.52
C ALA A 4 -14.01 -3.58 -3.95
N ALA A 5 -13.30 -4.70 -4.06
CA ALA A 5 -11.95 -4.87 -3.52
C ALA A 5 -10.98 -3.82 -4.09
N TYR A 6 -11.04 -3.56 -5.40
CA TYR A 6 -10.21 -2.56 -6.08
C TYR A 6 -10.52 -1.13 -5.63
N THR A 7 -11.80 -0.78 -5.51
CA THR A 7 -12.19 0.56 -5.02
C THR A 7 -11.70 0.78 -3.59
N LEU A 8 -11.80 -0.23 -2.73
CA LEU A 8 -11.30 -0.15 -1.36
C LEU A 8 -9.77 -0.05 -1.33
N GLN A 9 -9.07 -0.84 -2.15
CA GLN A 9 -7.61 -0.79 -2.27
C GLN A 9 -7.14 0.60 -2.70
N GLU A 10 -7.77 1.20 -3.72
CA GLU A 10 -7.42 2.55 -4.17
C GLU A 10 -7.59 3.58 -3.05
N MET A 11 -8.70 3.50 -2.31
CA MET A 11 -9.00 4.42 -1.20
C MET A 11 -7.97 4.31 -0.07
N LEU A 12 -7.45 3.11 0.20
CA LEU A 12 -6.47 2.87 1.27
C LEU A 12 -5.01 3.06 0.84
N THR A 13 -4.72 3.08 -0.47
CA THR A 13 -3.36 3.17 -1.02
C THR A 13 -3.17 4.48 -1.79
N VAL A 14 -3.24 4.43 -3.12
CA VAL A 14 -2.87 5.50 -4.06
C VAL A 14 -3.68 6.80 -3.90
N LYS A 15 -4.88 6.74 -3.30
CA LYS A 15 -5.70 7.94 -3.02
C LYS A 15 -5.45 8.57 -1.64
N SER A 16 -4.89 7.84 -0.68
CA SER A 16 -4.66 8.33 0.70
C SER A 16 -3.18 8.44 1.04
N ASP A 17 -2.46 7.32 0.99
CA ASP A 17 -1.23 7.14 1.76
C ASP A 17 -0.02 6.64 0.95
N ASP A 18 -0.23 6.14 -0.28
CA ASP A 18 0.88 5.65 -1.12
C ASP A 18 1.52 6.81 -1.90
N VAL A 19 2.62 7.34 -1.37
CA VAL A 19 3.36 8.48 -1.96
C VAL A 19 3.97 8.13 -3.32
N ALA A 20 4.50 6.93 -3.48
CA ALA A 20 5.14 6.50 -4.72
C ALA A 20 4.09 6.19 -5.81
N GLY A 21 3.02 5.51 -5.44
CA GLY A 21 1.89 5.22 -6.31
C GLY A 21 1.16 6.47 -6.77
N ARG A 22 1.01 7.49 -5.90
CA ARG A 22 0.29 8.74 -6.24
C ARG A 22 0.88 9.46 -7.44
N THR A 23 2.21 9.58 -7.52
CA THR A 23 2.87 10.28 -8.65
C THR A 23 2.70 9.53 -9.96
N LYS A 24 2.84 8.19 -9.94
CA LYS A 24 2.59 7.35 -11.12
C LYS A 24 1.14 7.47 -11.59
N VAL A 25 0.19 7.42 -10.66
CA VAL A 25 -1.24 7.57 -10.96
C VAL A 25 -1.53 8.94 -11.59
N TYR A 26 -0.93 10.03 -11.09
CA TYR A 26 -1.06 11.34 -11.73
C TYR A 26 -0.53 11.34 -13.18
N GLU A 27 0.63 10.73 -13.42
CA GLU A 27 1.21 10.63 -14.76
C GLU A 27 0.32 9.82 -15.70
N SER A 28 -0.20 8.68 -15.22
CA SER A 28 -1.12 7.80 -15.95
C SER A 28 -2.45 8.49 -16.27
N ILE A 29 -3.02 9.28 -15.35
CA ILE A 29 -4.22 10.08 -15.60
C ILE A 29 -3.97 11.13 -16.70
N VAL A 30 -2.81 11.78 -16.70
CA VAL A 30 -2.46 12.79 -17.73
C VAL A 30 -2.23 12.14 -19.09
N LYS A 31 -1.62 10.94 -19.12
CA LYS A 31 -1.37 10.19 -20.36
C LYS A 31 -2.59 9.43 -20.90
N GLY A 32 -3.64 9.28 -20.09
CA GLY A 32 -4.80 8.46 -20.43
C GLY A 32 -4.52 6.95 -20.42
N GLU A 33 -3.55 6.52 -19.61
CA GLU A 33 -3.17 5.11 -19.44
C GLU A 33 -3.79 4.56 -18.15
N ASP A 34 -4.43 3.39 -18.20
CA ASP A 34 -5.03 2.73 -17.02
C ASP A 34 -4.01 1.82 -16.33
N ASN A 35 -2.87 2.38 -15.90
CA ASN A 35 -1.87 1.63 -15.14
C ASN A 35 -1.94 1.98 -13.65
N PHE A 36 -2.43 1.04 -12.84
CA PHE A 36 -2.63 1.21 -11.41
C PHE A 36 -1.84 0.15 -10.63
N GLU A 37 -0.70 0.57 -10.08
CA GLU A 37 0.09 -0.23 -9.15
C GLU A 37 -0.11 0.34 -7.73
N ALA A 38 -0.83 -0.38 -6.89
CA ALA A 38 -0.99 -0.04 -5.48
C ALA A 38 0.12 -0.72 -4.66
N GLY A 39 0.93 0.10 -3.98
CA GLY A 39 1.97 -0.37 -3.07
C GLY A 39 1.48 -0.57 -1.64
N VAL A 40 2.43 -0.83 -0.73
CA VAL A 40 2.19 -0.85 0.71
C VAL A 40 1.95 0.60 1.20
N PRO A 41 0.86 0.88 1.95
CA PRO A 41 0.62 2.20 2.51
C PRO A 41 1.74 2.64 3.44
N GLU A 42 2.11 3.92 3.39
CA GLU A 42 3.14 4.45 4.30
C GLU A 42 2.69 4.40 5.77
N SER A 43 1.38 4.47 6.02
CA SER A 43 0.78 4.27 7.35
C SER A 43 1.09 2.90 7.96
N PHE A 44 1.23 1.85 7.14
CA PHE A 44 1.66 0.54 7.60
C PHE A 44 3.15 0.54 8.02
N ASN A 45 4.02 1.20 7.27
CA ASN A 45 5.42 1.37 7.64
C ASN A 45 5.59 2.14 8.96
N VAL A 46 4.75 3.17 9.19
CA VAL A 46 4.72 3.89 10.47
C VAL A 46 4.28 2.97 11.60
N LEU A 47 3.20 2.21 11.41
CA LEU A 47 2.71 1.23 12.39
C LEU A 47 3.80 0.24 12.82
N VAL A 48 4.54 -0.34 11.85
CA VAL A 48 5.65 -1.26 12.15
C VAL A 48 6.72 -0.58 13.02
N LYS A 49 7.05 0.68 12.74
CA LYS A 49 8.03 1.45 13.53
C LYS A 49 7.51 1.76 14.94
N GLU A 50 6.23 2.10 15.08
CA GLU A 50 5.61 2.35 16.39
C GLU A 50 5.59 1.10 17.26
N VAL A 51 5.25 -0.05 16.69
CA VAL A 51 5.29 -1.35 17.37
C VAL A 51 6.71 -1.71 17.79
N ARG A 52 7.72 -1.48 16.93
CA ARG A 52 9.14 -1.65 17.29
C ARG A 52 9.58 -0.72 18.42
N GLY A 53 9.02 0.49 18.50
CA GLY A 53 9.24 1.42 19.61
C GLY A 53 8.78 0.88 20.97
N LEU A 54 7.82 -0.05 20.98
CA LEU A 54 7.35 -0.75 22.19
C LEU A 54 8.24 -1.95 22.57
N GLY A 55 9.29 -2.25 21.80
CA GLY A 55 10.15 -3.42 21.99
C GLY A 55 9.59 -4.72 21.40
N LEU A 56 8.54 -4.63 20.58
CA LEU A 56 7.96 -5.77 19.87
C LEU A 56 8.57 -5.87 18.46
N ASN A 57 9.02 -7.07 18.06
CA ASN A 57 9.53 -7.27 16.71
C ASN A 57 8.39 -7.67 15.76
N MET A 58 8.26 -6.95 14.66
CA MET A 58 7.32 -7.22 13.58
C MET A 58 8.09 -7.20 12.26
N GLU A 59 7.95 -8.28 11.49
CA GLU A 59 8.61 -8.51 10.22
C GLU A 59 7.59 -9.01 9.21
N LEU A 60 7.78 -8.62 7.95
CA LEU A 60 7.02 -9.19 6.83
C LEU A 60 7.67 -10.53 6.50
N LEU A 61 6.89 -11.59 6.59
CA LEU A 61 7.34 -12.93 6.20
C LEU A 61 6.94 -13.15 4.75
N ASP A 62 7.90 -13.59 3.94
CA ASP A 62 7.59 -14.07 2.60
C ASP A 62 6.97 -15.47 2.72
N ALA A 63 6.00 -15.76 1.85
CA ALA A 63 5.24 -17.01 1.90
C ALA A 63 6.10 -18.27 1.66
N GLU A 64 7.37 -18.10 1.28
CA GLU A 64 8.32 -19.18 0.97
C GLU A 64 9.26 -19.53 2.14
N GLU A 65 9.29 -18.76 3.23
CA GLU A 65 10.17 -19.03 4.38
C GLU A 65 9.58 -20.04 5.40
N GLY A 66 8.57 -20.81 4.99
CA GLY A 66 7.78 -21.70 5.84
C GLY A 66 7.80 -23.19 5.49
N GLU A 67 8.79 -23.67 4.71
CA GLU A 67 9.11 -25.11 4.60
C GLU A 67 10.27 -25.52 5.52
#